data_AF-A0AAE0FWT7-F1
#
_entry.id   AF-A0AAE0FWT7-F1
#
_cell.length_a   1.000
_cell.length_b   1.000
_cell.length_c   1.000
_cell.angle_alpha   90.00
_cell.angle_beta   90.00
_cell.angle_gamma   90.00
#
_symmetry.space_group_name_H-M   'P 1'
#
loop_
_entity.id
_entity.type
_entity.pdbx_description
1 polymer ?
#
loop_
_entity_poly.entity_id
_entity_poly.type
_entity_poly.pdbx_seq_one_letter_code
_entity_poly.pdbx_strand_id
1 'polypeptide(L)'
;MTGNSDGSARQRVRSRGTHSALQPALQATLNEHPDVFIMAYLDDIHILGPPDKVRAAYDTIVPLLIAAGMELNVPKSTVFCPDGACPEFDDVVDEAGTPMLGAVVPLPGVKVLGIPVGSDRWVADKCVEMALAAGAILPKLARLDDPQVQLLLLRFCAHPRFMHLVRGVPPHLLAHGALAHDNGIQECLQEVAGNPYPLGEEAVALSQLPTRWGGLGLSSAQRLAPAGWLGSWAQVWGKMVVLFPAVRGMLPHLGALEDTEVGGHPLAAGLTAAMEDVRGARARVVAALGIGHPVPESLRVPEAAPVWGGFGSSQPTRQKELTNYQHGSDWLRLFEGANSSVRARLLSLSRDGATAHLNALPSDGGFRMRPDAAVISLCLQLGVSIPLVREVSAVGTGRCACGDVVDGFGYHYLACNRRGMFTYRHDAVQDVLYEMLRKVFGPASVKRTHTYHRSYSPRWRPDITVLNYDGRGRHLIIDVAIGFPCAPTYVEGAARVPLHTAAAVERRNVETYGDVTPHRLVPFAVDVFGGLGAQARQLLQDCERRRQDRLGPELATATWSTPTFASYWGQRIMVAMHGAQGFGLHGRALEDYPQ
;
A
#
# COMPACT_ATOMS: atom_id res chain seq x y z
N MET A 1 1.20 46.73 -36.96
CA MET A 1 1.60 46.69 -38.39
C MET A 1 2.21 45.33 -38.67
N THR A 2 1.45 44.53 -39.42
CA THR A 2 1.86 43.47 -40.38
C THR A 2 3.15 42.66 -40.17
N GLY A 3 3.00 41.33 -40.16
CA GLY A 3 4.07 40.40 -40.56
C GLY A 3 3.83 38.93 -40.19
N ASN A 4 3.10 38.20 -41.03
CA ASN A 4 3.01 36.72 -41.04
C ASN A 4 4.35 36.07 -41.43
N SER A 5 4.66 34.88 -40.91
CA SER A 5 5.02 33.70 -41.73
C SER A 5 5.23 32.42 -40.90
N ASP A 6 4.84 31.31 -41.53
CA ASP A 6 4.76 29.93 -41.08
C ASP A 6 5.99 29.33 -40.37
N GLY A 7 5.71 28.43 -39.43
CA GLY A 7 6.67 27.52 -38.83
C GLY A 7 6.00 26.23 -38.37
N SER A 8 5.83 25.29 -39.30
CA SER A 8 5.26 23.95 -39.13
C SER A 8 5.75 23.24 -37.85
N ALA A 9 4.85 23.02 -36.89
CA ALA A 9 5.09 22.12 -35.76
C ALA A 9 4.98 20.67 -36.25
N ARG A 10 6.13 19.99 -36.38
CA ARG A 10 6.22 18.54 -36.61
C ARG A 10 5.56 17.78 -35.46
N GLN A 11 4.28 17.46 -35.62
CA GLN A 11 3.57 16.52 -34.75
C GLN A 11 4.08 15.11 -35.07
N ARG A 12 4.81 14.49 -34.15
CA ARG A 12 5.21 13.08 -34.23
C ARG A 12 3.93 12.23 -34.17
N VAL A 13 3.42 11.85 -35.33
CA VAL A 13 2.38 10.83 -35.48
C VAL A 13 2.98 9.49 -35.05
N ARG A 14 2.54 8.99 -33.89
CA ARG A 14 2.56 7.56 -33.58
C ARG A 14 1.12 7.07 -33.70
N SER A 15 0.70 6.75 -34.92
CA SER A 15 -0.58 6.09 -35.18
C SER A 15 -0.48 4.62 -34.77
N ARG A 16 -1.30 4.21 -33.79
CA ARG A 16 -1.67 2.80 -33.59
C ARG A 16 -2.95 2.58 -34.41
N GLY A 17 -2.87 1.69 -35.42
CA GLY A 17 -3.82 1.59 -36.54
C GLY A 17 -5.27 1.19 -36.23
N THR A 18 -5.62 0.81 -34.99
CA THR A 18 -6.99 0.45 -34.62
C THR A 18 -7.88 1.66 -34.28
N HIS A 19 -7.33 2.71 -33.66
CA HIS A 19 -8.13 3.88 -33.24
C HIS A 19 -8.62 4.75 -34.41
N SER A 20 -7.87 4.81 -35.52
CA SER A 20 -8.24 5.64 -36.67
C SER A 20 -9.39 5.06 -37.51
N ALA A 21 -9.62 3.75 -37.42
CA ALA A 21 -10.63 3.03 -38.21
C ALA A 21 -11.99 2.96 -37.50
N LEU A 22 -12.01 2.92 -36.16
CA LEU A 22 -13.24 2.88 -35.34
C LEU A 22 -14.00 4.21 -35.34
N GLN A 23 -13.28 5.33 -35.22
CA GLN A 23 -13.88 6.64 -35.00
C GLN A 23 -14.86 7.06 -36.13
N PRO A 24 -14.54 6.86 -37.43
CA PRO A 24 -15.49 7.17 -38.51
C PRO A 24 -16.77 6.33 -38.45
N ALA A 25 -16.67 5.04 -38.15
CA ALA A 25 -17.84 4.14 -38.04
C ALA A 25 -18.74 4.53 -36.86
N LEU A 26 -18.14 4.83 -35.70
CA LEU A 26 -18.85 5.32 -34.53
C LEU A 26 -19.57 6.65 -34.81
N GLN A 27 -18.89 7.60 -35.45
CA GLN A 27 -19.47 8.91 -35.78
C GLN A 27 -20.59 8.81 -36.81
N ALA A 28 -20.43 7.98 -37.84
CA ALA A 28 -21.46 7.75 -38.84
C ALA A 28 -22.71 7.14 -38.20
N THR A 29 -22.54 6.13 -37.35
CA THR A 29 -23.65 5.48 -36.63
C THR A 29 -24.36 6.48 -35.70
N LEU A 30 -23.62 7.30 -34.94
CA LEU A 30 -24.22 8.32 -34.07
C LEU A 30 -24.98 9.40 -34.84
N ASN A 31 -24.52 9.76 -36.04
CA ASN A 31 -25.22 10.74 -36.87
C ASN A 31 -26.55 10.20 -37.42
N GLU A 32 -26.60 8.91 -37.73
CA GLU A 32 -27.80 8.25 -38.26
C GLU A 32 -28.79 7.85 -37.15
N HIS A 33 -28.26 7.48 -35.98
CA HIS A 33 -29.04 7.02 -34.82
C HIS A 33 -28.81 7.93 -33.60
N PRO A 34 -29.31 9.17 -33.62
CA PRO A 34 -29.14 10.11 -32.50
C PRO A 34 -29.91 9.68 -31.23
N ASP A 35 -30.84 8.73 -31.36
CA ASP A 35 -31.67 8.20 -30.27
C ASP A 35 -30.93 7.16 -29.42
N VAL A 36 -29.78 6.65 -29.87
CA VAL A 36 -28.95 5.72 -29.10
C VAL A 36 -27.74 6.43 -28.51
N PHE A 37 -27.22 5.85 -27.43
CA PHE A 37 -26.00 6.29 -26.79
C PHE A 37 -24.90 5.25 -27.05
N ILE A 38 -23.79 5.67 -27.67
CA ILE A 38 -22.66 4.78 -27.99
C ILE A 38 -21.45 5.12 -27.12
N MET A 39 -20.94 4.13 -26.39
CA MET A 39 -19.68 4.20 -25.65
C MET A 39 -18.68 3.22 -26.22
N ALA A 40 -17.43 3.64 -26.40
CA ALA A 40 -16.36 2.75 -26.85
C ALA A 40 -15.10 2.94 -26.01
N TYR A 41 -14.48 1.83 -25.59
CA TYR A 41 -13.14 1.81 -25.05
C TYR A 41 -12.32 0.78 -25.83
N LEU A 42 -11.45 1.25 -26.72
CA LEU A 42 -10.81 0.38 -27.72
C LEU A 42 -11.88 -0.36 -28.55
N ASP A 43 -11.82 -1.69 -28.57
CA ASP A 43 -12.75 -2.60 -29.24
C ASP A 43 -14.03 -2.90 -28.45
N ASP A 44 -14.09 -2.54 -27.16
CA ASP A 44 -15.30 -2.71 -26.34
C ASP A 44 -16.32 -1.60 -26.64
N ILE A 45 -17.20 -1.85 -27.60
CA ILE A 45 -18.29 -0.94 -28.01
C ILE A 45 -19.60 -1.35 -27.33
N HIS A 46 -20.30 -0.37 -26.75
CA HIS A 46 -21.61 -0.52 -26.13
C HIS A 46 -22.59 0.44 -26.79
N ILE A 47 -23.73 -0.08 -27.25
CA ILE A 47 -24.84 0.71 -27.79
C ILE A 47 -25.99 0.60 -26.79
N LEU A 48 -26.45 1.73 -26.27
CA LEU A 48 -27.45 1.81 -25.21
C LEU A 48 -28.68 2.57 -25.72
N GLY A 49 -29.86 2.03 -25.49
CA GLY A 49 -31.12 2.65 -25.92
C GLY A 49 -32.27 1.63 -25.92
N PRO A 50 -33.45 2.02 -26.43
CA PRO A 50 -34.56 1.09 -26.68
C PRO A 50 -34.15 -0.05 -27.63
N PRO A 51 -34.66 -1.29 -27.45
CA PRO A 51 -34.21 -2.47 -28.21
C PRO A 51 -34.22 -2.29 -29.75
N ASP A 52 -35.29 -1.72 -30.29
CA ASP A 52 -35.47 -1.45 -31.72
C ASP A 52 -34.41 -0.46 -32.25
N LYS A 53 -34.10 0.57 -31.47
CA LYS A 53 -33.10 1.60 -31.81
C LYS A 53 -31.68 1.06 -31.72
N VAL A 54 -31.39 0.28 -30.67
CA VAL A 54 -30.09 -0.40 -30.52
C VAL A 54 -29.87 -1.35 -31.68
N ARG A 55 -30.90 -2.08 -32.13
CA ARG A 55 -30.79 -2.97 -33.28
C ARG A 55 -30.51 -2.22 -34.58
N ALA A 56 -31.24 -1.14 -34.85
CA ALA A 56 -30.99 -0.32 -36.04
C ALA A 56 -29.56 0.26 -36.08
N ALA A 57 -29.05 0.71 -34.93
CA ALA A 57 -27.67 1.16 -34.80
C ALA A 57 -26.65 0.03 -34.97
N TYR A 58 -26.94 -1.17 -34.45
CA TYR A 58 -26.13 -2.37 -34.66
C TYR A 58 -26.02 -2.73 -36.15
N ASP A 59 -27.13 -2.73 -36.89
CA ASP A 59 -27.18 -3.01 -38.33
C ASP A 59 -26.40 -1.99 -39.17
N THR A 60 -26.21 -0.78 -38.62
CA THR A 60 -25.42 0.27 -39.26
C THR A 60 -23.94 0.13 -38.94
N ILE A 61 -23.58 -0.08 -37.68
CA ILE A 61 -22.18 -0.05 -37.26
C ILE A 61 -21.41 -1.30 -37.70
N VAL A 62 -22.04 -2.47 -37.68
CA VAL A 62 -21.35 -3.74 -37.97
C VAL A 62 -20.79 -3.77 -39.40
N PRO A 63 -21.56 -3.45 -40.45
CA PRO A 63 -21.02 -3.36 -41.81
C PRO A 63 -19.90 -2.32 -41.95
N LEU A 64 -20.01 -1.19 -41.27
CA LEU A 64 -18.97 -0.14 -41.28
C LEU A 64 -17.67 -0.62 -40.64
N LEU A 65 -17.75 -1.37 -39.54
CA LEU A 65 -16.59 -1.97 -38.88
C LEU A 65 -15.95 -3.05 -39.76
N ILE A 66 -16.75 -3.89 -40.42
CA ILE A 66 -16.26 -4.90 -41.37
C ILE A 66 -15.56 -4.22 -42.56
N ALA A 67 -16.15 -3.16 -43.12
CA ALA A 67 -15.53 -2.38 -44.19
C ALA A 67 -14.22 -1.72 -43.75
N ALA A 68 -14.06 -1.44 -42.45
CA ALA A 68 -12.84 -0.94 -41.86
C ALA A 68 -11.81 -2.05 -41.52
N GLY A 69 -12.09 -3.30 -41.90
CA GLY A 69 -11.21 -4.46 -41.70
C GLY A 69 -11.30 -5.10 -40.32
N MET A 70 -12.41 -4.93 -39.61
CA MET A 70 -12.66 -5.57 -38.31
C MET A 70 -13.58 -6.78 -38.42
N GLU A 71 -13.48 -7.68 -37.46
CA GLU A 71 -14.33 -8.86 -37.33
C GLU A 71 -15.11 -8.79 -36.02
N LEU A 72 -16.40 -9.10 -36.06
CA LEU A 72 -17.25 -9.15 -34.88
C LEU A 72 -17.09 -10.50 -34.18
N ASN A 73 -16.79 -10.48 -32.88
CA ASN A 73 -16.75 -11.69 -32.06
C ASN A 73 -18.13 -11.95 -31.43
N VAL A 74 -19.05 -12.54 -32.21
CA VAL A 74 -20.42 -12.83 -31.75
C VAL A 74 -20.45 -13.62 -30.42
N PRO A 75 -19.61 -14.64 -30.19
CA PRO A 75 -19.58 -15.35 -28.90
C PRO A 75 -19.18 -14.49 -27.68
N LYS A 76 -18.53 -13.35 -27.90
CA LYS A 76 -18.19 -12.37 -26.85
C LYS A 76 -19.14 -11.18 -26.80
N SER A 77 -19.91 -10.94 -27.86
CA SER A 77 -20.95 -9.91 -27.89
C SER A 77 -22.16 -10.36 -27.10
N THR A 78 -22.81 -9.40 -26.44
CA THR A 78 -23.95 -9.68 -25.56
C THR A 78 -25.05 -8.66 -25.76
N VAL A 79 -26.30 -9.12 -25.70
CA VAL A 79 -27.48 -8.27 -25.57
C VAL A 79 -27.93 -8.31 -24.12
N PHE A 80 -28.10 -7.15 -23.50
CA PHE A 80 -28.59 -7.04 -22.13
C PHE A 80 -29.73 -6.03 -22.06
N CYS A 81 -30.89 -6.53 -21.68
CA CYS A 81 -32.07 -5.73 -21.41
C CYS A 81 -32.59 -6.04 -20.00
N PRO A 82 -32.62 -5.05 -19.10
CA PRO A 82 -33.17 -5.23 -17.77
C PRO A 82 -34.64 -5.67 -17.76
N ASP A 83 -35.40 -5.31 -18.80
CA ASP A 83 -36.85 -5.53 -18.90
C ASP A 83 -37.23 -6.90 -19.50
N GLY A 84 -36.25 -7.70 -19.95
CA GLY A 84 -36.49 -9.06 -20.43
C GLY A 84 -35.72 -9.44 -21.70
N ALA A 85 -36.38 -10.20 -22.58
CA ALA A 85 -35.79 -10.68 -23.83
C ALA A 85 -35.76 -9.56 -24.87
N CYS A 86 -34.85 -9.68 -25.85
CA CYS A 86 -34.75 -8.77 -27.00
C CYS A 86 -34.90 -9.55 -28.31
N PRO A 87 -36.14 -9.88 -28.72
CA PRO A 87 -36.40 -10.64 -29.94
C PRO A 87 -35.81 -10.00 -31.19
N GLU A 88 -35.56 -8.67 -31.16
CA GLU A 88 -34.90 -7.91 -32.24
C GLU A 88 -33.48 -8.42 -32.57
N PHE A 89 -32.90 -9.26 -31.72
CA PHE A 89 -31.57 -9.84 -31.90
C PHE A 89 -31.58 -11.36 -32.09
N ASP A 90 -32.75 -12.02 -32.18
CA ASP A 90 -32.86 -13.48 -32.31
C ASP A 90 -32.19 -14.03 -33.58
N ASP A 91 -32.12 -13.22 -34.64
CA ASP A 91 -31.47 -13.54 -35.92
C ASP A 91 -29.95 -13.37 -35.89
N VAL A 92 -29.39 -12.76 -34.84
CA VAL A 92 -27.95 -12.50 -34.75
C VAL A 92 -27.23 -13.73 -34.20
N VAL A 93 -26.65 -14.50 -35.12
CA VAL A 93 -25.95 -15.75 -34.84
C VAL A 93 -24.49 -15.72 -35.29
N ASP A 94 -23.65 -16.56 -34.68
CA ASP A 94 -22.29 -16.83 -35.15
C ASP A 94 -22.28 -17.75 -36.38
N GLU A 95 -21.09 -18.07 -36.90
CA GLU A 95 -20.91 -18.95 -38.07
C GLU A 95 -21.48 -20.36 -37.85
N ALA A 96 -21.62 -20.81 -36.60
CA ALA A 96 -22.20 -22.09 -36.23
C ALA A 96 -23.72 -22.04 -36.00
N GLY A 97 -24.35 -20.87 -36.16
CA GLY A 97 -25.77 -20.66 -35.90
C GLY A 97 -26.11 -20.47 -34.41
N THR A 98 -25.11 -20.21 -33.56
CA THR A 98 -25.31 -19.94 -32.14
C THR A 98 -25.75 -18.49 -31.94
N PRO A 99 -26.88 -18.21 -31.28
CA PRO A 99 -27.34 -16.83 -31.07
C PRO A 99 -26.39 -16.06 -30.16
N MET A 100 -26.34 -14.74 -30.37
CA MET A 100 -25.64 -13.83 -29.47
C MET A 100 -26.13 -14.00 -28.03
N LEU A 101 -25.20 -13.98 -27.08
CA LEU A 101 -25.52 -14.21 -25.67
C LEU A 101 -26.50 -13.14 -25.18
N GLY A 102 -27.65 -13.55 -24.64
CA GLY A 102 -28.66 -12.64 -24.11
C GLY A 102 -29.76 -12.20 -25.06
N ALA A 103 -29.66 -12.53 -26.36
CA ALA A 103 -30.72 -12.24 -27.34
C ALA A 103 -31.99 -13.04 -27.03
N VAL A 104 -31.86 -14.37 -26.97
CA VAL A 104 -32.99 -15.31 -26.77
C VAL A 104 -33.32 -15.50 -25.28
N VAL A 105 -32.29 -15.63 -24.44
CA VAL A 105 -32.43 -15.87 -22.99
C VAL A 105 -31.95 -14.64 -22.24
N PRO A 106 -32.82 -13.92 -21.50
CA PRO A 106 -32.45 -12.70 -20.82
C PRO A 106 -31.27 -12.90 -19.87
N LEU A 107 -30.32 -11.97 -19.92
CA LEU A 107 -29.20 -11.97 -18.98
C LEU A 107 -29.59 -11.21 -17.71
N PRO A 108 -29.30 -11.77 -16.51
CA PRO A 108 -29.48 -11.05 -15.25
C PRO A 108 -28.48 -9.90 -15.04
N GLY A 109 -27.45 -9.81 -15.89
CA GLY A 109 -26.45 -8.75 -15.91
C GLY A 109 -25.29 -9.03 -16.88
N VAL A 110 -24.43 -8.02 -17.05
CA VAL A 110 -23.25 -8.02 -17.92
C VAL A 110 -22.04 -7.40 -17.22
N LYS A 111 -20.84 -7.55 -17.79
CA LYS A 111 -19.63 -6.87 -17.32
C LYS A 111 -19.26 -5.74 -18.27
N VAL A 112 -19.16 -4.52 -17.77
CA VAL A 112 -18.71 -3.34 -18.51
C VAL A 112 -17.34 -2.96 -18.00
N LEU A 113 -16.29 -3.14 -18.83
CA LEU A 113 -14.89 -2.88 -18.46
C LEU A 113 -14.47 -3.56 -17.14
N GLY A 114 -14.97 -4.77 -16.92
CA GLY A 114 -14.72 -5.55 -15.71
C GLY A 114 -15.63 -5.23 -14.53
N ILE A 115 -16.51 -4.23 -14.61
CA ILE A 115 -17.48 -3.91 -13.55
C ILE A 115 -18.80 -4.63 -13.84
N PRO A 116 -19.34 -5.44 -12.90
CA PRO A 116 -20.64 -6.07 -13.06
C PRO A 116 -21.77 -5.03 -12.99
N VAL A 117 -22.70 -5.10 -13.94
CA VAL A 117 -23.90 -4.27 -14.03
C VAL A 117 -25.10 -5.18 -14.31
N GLY A 118 -26.18 -5.03 -13.56
CA GLY A 118 -27.36 -5.88 -13.70
C GLY A 118 -28.26 -5.81 -12.47
N SER A 119 -29.04 -6.86 -12.23
CA SER A 119 -29.81 -7.00 -10.99
C SER A 119 -28.90 -7.06 -9.76
N ASP A 120 -29.34 -6.47 -8.65
CA ASP A 120 -28.56 -6.41 -7.39
C ASP A 120 -28.06 -7.79 -6.94
N ARG A 121 -28.94 -8.80 -6.99
CA ARG A 121 -28.59 -10.19 -6.66
C ARG A 121 -27.46 -10.70 -7.54
N TRP A 122 -27.58 -10.52 -8.86
CA TRP A 122 -26.55 -10.99 -9.78
C TRP A 122 -25.23 -10.24 -9.60
N VAL A 123 -25.27 -8.92 -9.38
CA VAL A 123 -24.06 -8.13 -9.13
C VAL A 123 -23.34 -8.62 -7.86
N ALA A 124 -24.09 -8.87 -6.79
CA ALA A 124 -23.53 -9.39 -5.54
C ALA A 124 -22.90 -10.78 -5.72
N ASP A 125 -23.63 -11.72 -6.36
CA ASP A 125 -23.13 -13.07 -6.67
C ASP A 125 -21.89 -13.02 -7.57
N LYS A 126 -21.90 -12.15 -8.59
CA LYS A 126 -20.78 -11.96 -9.51
C LYS A 126 -19.55 -11.38 -8.82
N CYS A 127 -19.72 -10.49 -7.86
CA CYS A 127 -18.61 -9.97 -7.06
C CYS A 127 -17.93 -11.07 -6.24
N VAL A 128 -18.69 -12.03 -5.69
CA VAL A 128 -18.12 -13.20 -5.00
C VAL A 128 -17.35 -14.08 -5.99
N GLU A 129 -17.92 -14.39 -7.16
CA GLU A 129 -17.23 -15.15 -8.21
C GLU A 129 -15.90 -14.48 -8.60
N MET A 130 -15.91 -13.16 -8.80
CA MET A 130 -14.71 -12.40 -9.15
C MET A 130 -13.67 -12.38 -8.01
N ALA A 131 -14.09 -12.34 -6.75
CA ALA A 131 -13.20 -12.47 -5.60
C ALA A 131 -12.49 -13.83 -5.59
N LEU A 132 -13.25 -14.92 -5.74
CA LEU A 132 -12.72 -16.28 -5.77
C LEU A 132 -11.77 -16.49 -6.97
N ALA A 133 -12.14 -15.98 -8.16
CA ALA A 133 -11.30 -16.04 -9.34
C ALA A 133 -10.00 -15.23 -9.18
N ALA A 134 -10.07 -14.06 -8.54
CA ALA A 134 -8.88 -13.27 -8.20
C ALA A 134 -7.98 -14.00 -7.17
N GLY A 135 -8.59 -14.65 -6.19
CA GLY A 135 -7.96 -15.42 -5.12
C GLY A 135 -7.37 -16.77 -5.54
N ALA A 136 -7.66 -17.27 -6.75
CA ALA A 136 -7.13 -18.54 -7.27
C ALA A 136 -5.59 -18.59 -7.37
N ILE A 137 -4.90 -17.44 -7.24
CA ILE A 137 -3.44 -17.37 -7.16
C ILE A 137 -2.89 -17.61 -5.74
N LEU A 138 -3.69 -17.41 -4.68
CA LEU A 138 -3.24 -17.43 -3.29
C LEU A 138 -2.63 -18.78 -2.89
N PRO A 139 -3.25 -19.94 -3.19
CA PRO A 139 -2.64 -21.24 -2.88
C PRO A 139 -1.32 -21.50 -3.62
N LYS A 140 -1.07 -20.77 -4.72
CA LYS A 140 0.19 -20.89 -5.47
C LYS A 140 1.33 -20.12 -4.79
N LEU A 141 1.01 -19.05 -4.06
CA LEU A 141 2.02 -18.31 -3.29
C LEU A 141 2.58 -19.17 -2.15
N ALA A 142 1.72 -19.95 -1.49
CA ALA A 142 2.09 -20.88 -0.43
C ALA A 142 3.15 -21.92 -0.86
N ARG A 143 3.29 -22.19 -2.16
CA ARG A 143 4.26 -23.15 -2.72
C ARG A 143 5.67 -22.58 -2.88
N LEU A 144 5.87 -21.29 -2.64
CA LEU A 144 7.18 -20.65 -2.74
C LEU A 144 7.96 -20.82 -1.43
N ASP A 145 9.26 -21.10 -1.52
CA ASP A 145 10.11 -21.32 -0.33
C ASP A 145 10.62 -20.01 0.33
N ASP A 146 10.27 -18.85 -0.23
CA ASP A 146 10.80 -17.54 0.19
C ASP A 146 9.66 -16.62 0.70
N PRO A 147 9.48 -16.48 2.03
CA PRO A 147 8.44 -15.67 2.64
C PRO A 147 8.50 -14.19 2.29
N GLN A 148 9.70 -13.65 2.02
CA GLN A 148 9.84 -12.27 1.56
C GLN A 148 9.21 -12.12 0.17
N VAL A 149 9.48 -13.06 -0.75
CA VAL A 149 8.87 -13.08 -2.09
C VAL A 149 7.36 -13.32 -1.99
N GLN A 150 6.91 -14.26 -1.15
CA GLN A 150 5.48 -14.51 -0.93
C GLN A 150 4.74 -13.23 -0.51
N LEU A 151 5.26 -12.50 0.49
CA LEU A 151 4.66 -11.26 0.98
C LEU A 151 4.63 -10.18 -0.11
N LEU A 152 5.70 -10.04 -0.89
CA LEU A 152 5.75 -9.07 -1.99
C LEU A 152 4.72 -9.38 -3.09
N LEU A 153 4.59 -10.66 -3.48
CA LEU A 153 3.60 -11.09 -4.46
C LEU A 153 2.17 -10.95 -3.91
N LEU A 154 1.96 -11.23 -2.63
CA LEU A 154 0.67 -11.00 -1.97
C LEU A 154 0.28 -9.51 -2.06
N ARG A 155 1.20 -8.61 -1.71
CA ARG A 155 0.97 -7.15 -1.67
C ARG A 155 0.83 -6.51 -3.06
N PHE A 156 1.73 -6.84 -3.98
CA PHE A 156 1.83 -6.14 -5.27
C PHE A 156 1.13 -6.86 -6.43
N CYS A 157 0.81 -8.14 -6.27
CA CYS A 157 0.26 -8.93 -7.38
C CYS A 157 -1.11 -9.55 -7.04
N ALA A 158 -1.28 -10.21 -5.90
CA ALA A 158 -2.54 -10.87 -5.58
C ALA A 158 -3.59 -9.90 -5.05
N HIS A 159 -3.26 -9.12 -4.01
CA HIS A 159 -4.17 -8.16 -3.37
C HIS A 159 -4.80 -7.16 -4.36
N PRO A 160 -4.06 -6.52 -5.30
CA PRO A 160 -4.64 -5.51 -6.19
C PRO A 160 -5.66 -6.04 -7.20
N ARG A 161 -5.73 -7.36 -7.46
CA ARG A 161 -6.55 -7.94 -8.54
C ARG A 161 -8.04 -7.68 -8.36
N PHE A 162 -8.51 -7.56 -7.12
CA PHE A 162 -9.91 -7.30 -6.79
C PHE A 162 -10.20 -5.81 -6.55
N MET A 163 -9.19 -5.02 -6.18
CA MET A 163 -9.36 -3.66 -5.66
C MET A 163 -9.96 -2.65 -6.66
N HIS A 164 -10.00 -2.97 -7.94
CA HIS A 164 -10.68 -2.14 -8.93
C HIS A 164 -12.21 -2.13 -8.72
N LEU A 165 -12.81 -3.21 -8.20
CA LEU A 165 -14.26 -3.29 -7.93
C LEU A 165 -14.72 -2.34 -6.83
N VAL A 166 -13.86 -2.07 -5.84
CA VAL A 166 -14.05 -1.09 -4.75
C VAL A 166 -14.39 0.30 -5.30
N ARG A 167 -13.97 0.61 -6.54
CA ARG A 167 -14.25 1.88 -7.21
C ARG A 167 -15.46 1.86 -8.14
N GLY A 168 -15.91 0.69 -8.56
CA GLY A 168 -16.91 0.53 -9.62
C GLY A 168 -18.25 -0.04 -9.16
N VAL A 169 -18.28 -0.75 -8.03
CA VAL A 169 -19.49 -1.41 -7.51
C VAL A 169 -19.96 -0.68 -6.25
N PRO A 170 -21.28 -0.41 -6.11
CA PRO A 170 -21.84 0.14 -4.87
C PRO A 170 -21.45 -0.70 -3.64
N PRO A 171 -21.06 -0.09 -2.51
CA PRO A 171 -20.52 -0.81 -1.35
C PRO A 171 -21.42 -1.94 -0.83
N HIS A 172 -22.74 -1.75 -0.84
CA HIS A 172 -23.70 -2.75 -0.35
C HIS A 172 -23.77 -4.00 -1.25
N LEU A 173 -23.58 -3.86 -2.57
CA LEU A 173 -23.53 -4.99 -3.50
C LEU A 173 -22.16 -5.67 -3.49
N LEU A 174 -21.10 -4.91 -3.22
CA LEU A 174 -19.73 -5.44 -3.16
C LEU A 174 -19.45 -6.22 -1.86
N ALA A 175 -20.25 -6.02 -0.80
CA ALA A 175 -19.95 -6.43 0.57
C ALA A 175 -19.50 -7.90 0.72
N HIS A 176 -20.22 -8.85 0.12
CA HIS A 176 -19.88 -10.27 0.20
C HIS A 176 -18.62 -10.63 -0.59
N GLY A 177 -18.45 -10.06 -1.79
CA GLY A 177 -17.23 -10.25 -2.58
C GLY A 177 -16.00 -9.64 -1.92
N ALA A 178 -16.14 -8.46 -1.32
CA ALA A 178 -15.09 -7.81 -0.54
C ALA A 178 -14.66 -8.65 0.67
N LEU A 179 -15.62 -9.20 1.41
CA LEU A 179 -15.33 -10.09 2.54
C LEU A 179 -14.62 -11.37 2.09
N ALA A 180 -15.06 -12.00 1.00
CA ALA A 180 -14.41 -13.18 0.44
C ALA A 180 -12.95 -12.89 0.03
N HIS A 181 -12.71 -11.74 -0.61
CA HIS A 181 -11.36 -11.28 -0.96
C HIS A 181 -10.51 -11.04 0.30
N ASP A 182 -11.03 -10.27 1.25
CA ASP A 182 -10.31 -9.93 2.49
C ASP A 182 -9.94 -11.19 3.26
N ASN A 183 -10.85 -12.16 3.40
CA ASN A 183 -10.58 -13.44 4.06
C ASN A 183 -9.45 -14.23 3.38
N GLY A 184 -9.49 -14.38 2.05
CA GLY A 184 -8.44 -15.10 1.32
C GLY A 184 -7.07 -14.43 1.47
N ILE A 185 -7.01 -13.09 1.49
CA ILE A 185 -5.76 -12.36 1.73
C ILE A 185 -5.23 -12.62 3.15
N GLN A 186 -6.11 -12.65 4.17
CA GLN A 186 -5.70 -12.91 5.55
C GLN A 186 -5.25 -14.37 5.76
N GLU A 187 -5.93 -15.33 5.15
CA GLU A 187 -5.52 -16.75 5.16
C GLU A 187 -4.14 -16.93 4.53
N CYS A 188 -3.89 -16.32 3.37
CA CYS A 188 -2.58 -16.36 2.73
C CYS A 188 -1.51 -15.66 3.59
N LEU A 189 -1.83 -14.50 4.20
CA LEU A 189 -0.90 -13.82 5.10
C LEU A 189 -0.54 -14.68 6.32
N GLN A 190 -1.50 -15.41 6.88
CA GLN A 190 -1.29 -16.35 7.98
C GLN A 190 -0.27 -17.44 7.59
N GLU A 191 -0.39 -18.01 6.39
CA GLU A 191 0.55 -19.00 5.86
C GLU A 191 1.96 -18.41 5.71
N VAL A 192 2.09 -17.18 5.17
CA VAL A 192 3.38 -16.49 5.04
C VAL A 192 4.03 -16.23 6.40
N ALA A 193 3.22 -15.94 7.43
CA ALA A 193 3.70 -15.80 8.80
C ALA A 193 4.02 -17.13 9.50
N GLY A 194 3.79 -18.28 8.83
CA GLY A 194 4.04 -19.61 9.35
C GLY A 194 3.18 -19.96 10.58
N ASN A 195 2.06 -19.28 10.79
CA ASN A 195 1.25 -19.46 12.00
C ASN A 195 0.15 -20.51 11.77
N PRO A 196 0.08 -21.59 12.57
CA PRO A 196 -0.94 -22.62 12.39
C PRO A 196 -2.34 -22.19 12.86
N TYR A 197 -2.47 -21.03 13.51
CA TYR A 197 -3.76 -20.49 13.94
C TYR A 197 -4.07 -19.16 13.24
N PRO A 198 -5.37 -18.85 13.04
CA PRO A 198 -5.81 -17.56 12.53
C PRO A 198 -5.15 -16.38 13.24
N LEU A 199 -4.78 -15.36 12.46
CA LEU A 199 -4.26 -14.12 12.99
C LEU A 199 -5.35 -13.45 13.86
N GLY A 200 -4.97 -12.94 15.04
CA GLY A 200 -5.89 -12.22 15.91
C GLY A 200 -6.33 -10.88 15.31
N GLU A 201 -7.42 -10.32 15.84
CA GLU A 201 -8.04 -9.08 15.34
C GLU A 201 -7.05 -7.91 15.25
N GLU A 202 -6.17 -7.73 16.24
CA GLU A 202 -5.15 -6.67 16.22
C GLU A 202 -4.17 -6.82 15.05
N ALA A 203 -3.75 -8.05 14.73
CA ALA A 203 -2.82 -8.33 13.65
C ALA A 203 -3.50 -8.16 12.28
N VAL A 204 -4.74 -8.61 12.15
CA VAL A 204 -5.56 -8.40 10.94
C VAL A 204 -5.75 -6.90 10.71
N ALA A 205 -6.20 -6.15 11.73
CA ALA A 205 -6.40 -4.71 11.65
C ALA A 205 -5.10 -3.98 11.28
N LEU A 206 -3.97 -4.36 11.89
CA LEU A 206 -2.67 -3.78 11.57
C LEU A 206 -2.27 -4.07 10.11
N SER A 207 -2.43 -5.32 9.63
CA SER A 207 -2.05 -5.70 8.26
C SER A 207 -2.76 -4.87 7.18
N GLN A 208 -4.00 -4.46 7.46
CA GLN A 208 -4.86 -3.69 6.56
C GLN A 208 -4.53 -2.19 6.54
N LEU A 209 -3.67 -1.70 7.44
CA LEU A 209 -3.23 -0.31 7.42
C LEU A 209 -2.16 -0.07 6.34
N PRO A 210 -2.02 1.17 5.84
CA PRO A 210 -0.91 1.53 4.95
C PRO A 210 0.45 1.26 5.62
N THR A 211 1.46 0.90 4.83
CA THR A 211 2.81 0.63 5.35
C THR A 211 3.43 1.82 6.09
N ARG A 212 3.18 3.04 5.61
CA ARG A 212 3.60 4.29 6.26
C ARG A 212 2.99 4.51 7.65
N TRP A 213 1.94 3.77 8.00
CA TRP A 213 1.25 3.78 9.30
C TRP A 213 1.43 2.46 10.05
N GLY A 214 2.45 1.68 9.65
CA GLY A 214 2.87 0.46 10.31
C GLY A 214 2.25 -0.84 9.81
N GLY A 215 1.27 -0.77 8.92
CA GLY A 215 0.63 -1.97 8.36
C GLY A 215 1.39 -2.62 7.21
N LEU A 216 0.71 -3.50 6.47
CA LEU A 216 1.26 -4.18 5.29
C LEU A 216 0.70 -3.62 3.97
N GLY A 217 -0.29 -2.72 4.03
CA GLY A 217 -1.00 -2.21 2.85
C GLY A 217 -1.89 -3.27 2.19
N LEU A 218 -2.30 -4.30 2.93
CA LEU A 218 -3.28 -5.31 2.51
C LEU A 218 -4.69 -4.82 2.88
N SER A 219 -5.05 -3.64 2.39
CA SER A 219 -6.23 -2.90 2.86
C SER A 219 -7.52 -3.70 2.71
N SER A 220 -8.41 -3.63 3.69
CA SER A 220 -9.73 -4.26 3.56
C SER A 220 -10.53 -3.61 2.44
N ALA A 221 -10.92 -4.40 1.44
CA ALA A 221 -11.81 -3.99 0.37
C ALA A 221 -13.17 -3.54 0.93
N GLN A 222 -13.66 -4.22 1.97
CA GLN A 222 -14.94 -3.91 2.59
C GLN A 222 -14.88 -2.54 3.29
N ARG A 223 -13.82 -2.28 4.06
CA ARG A 223 -13.61 -1.00 4.73
C ARG A 223 -13.42 0.14 3.74
N LEU A 224 -12.72 -0.10 2.62
CA LEU A 224 -12.40 0.93 1.62
C LEU A 224 -13.49 1.20 0.58
N ALA A 225 -14.51 0.34 0.45
CA ALA A 225 -15.56 0.47 -0.56
C ALA A 225 -16.25 1.86 -0.57
N PRO A 226 -16.66 2.44 0.57
CA PRO A 226 -17.28 3.76 0.58
C PRO A 226 -16.37 4.85 0.00
N ALA A 227 -15.11 4.95 0.46
CA ALA A 227 -14.16 5.95 -0.01
C ALA A 227 -13.71 5.73 -1.46
N GLY A 228 -13.52 4.47 -1.86
CA GLY A 228 -13.12 4.12 -3.23
C GLY A 228 -14.20 4.46 -4.25
N TRP A 229 -15.44 4.11 -3.95
CA TRP A 229 -16.57 4.37 -4.82
C TRP A 229 -16.87 5.88 -4.92
N LEU A 230 -16.93 6.60 -3.79
CA LEU A 230 -17.05 8.07 -3.80
C LEU A 230 -15.90 8.76 -4.51
N GLY A 231 -14.67 8.30 -4.27
CA GLY A 231 -13.49 8.85 -4.91
C GLY A 231 -13.52 8.69 -6.43
N SER A 232 -14.12 7.61 -6.92
CA SER A 232 -14.37 7.40 -8.35
C SER A 232 -15.35 8.44 -8.89
N TRP A 233 -16.51 8.61 -8.25
CA TRP A 233 -17.50 9.62 -8.64
C TRP A 233 -16.94 11.05 -8.61
N ALA A 234 -16.21 11.42 -7.56
CA ALA A 234 -15.56 12.73 -7.45
C ALA A 234 -14.54 12.97 -8.58
N GLN A 235 -13.91 11.91 -9.10
CA GLN A 235 -12.96 12.01 -10.18
C GLN A 235 -13.65 12.22 -11.53
N VAL A 236 -14.77 11.54 -11.79
CA VAL A 236 -15.36 11.46 -13.14
C VAL A 236 -16.60 12.34 -13.34
N TRP A 237 -17.38 12.66 -12.29
CA TRP A 237 -18.71 13.27 -12.44
C TRP A 237 -18.71 14.56 -13.26
N GLY A 238 -17.85 15.52 -12.91
CA GLY A 238 -17.75 16.79 -13.65
C GLY A 238 -17.44 16.60 -15.13
N LYS A 239 -16.63 15.58 -15.50
CA LYS A 239 -16.36 15.25 -16.90
C LYS A 239 -17.51 14.49 -17.55
N MET A 240 -18.15 13.57 -16.83
CA MET A 240 -19.28 12.79 -17.33
C MET A 240 -20.44 13.71 -17.74
N VAL A 241 -20.78 14.71 -16.95
CA VAL A 241 -21.87 15.65 -17.27
C VAL A 241 -21.55 16.51 -18.51
N VAL A 242 -20.27 16.81 -18.75
CA VAL A 242 -19.82 17.56 -19.94
C VAL A 242 -19.81 16.67 -21.19
N LEU A 243 -19.28 15.46 -21.07
CA LEU A 243 -19.15 14.53 -22.19
C LEU A 243 -20.49 13.88 -22.56
N PHE A 244 -21.37 13.73 -21.58
CA PHE A 244 -22.65 13.03 -21.73
C PHE A 244 -23.79 13.89 -21.15
N PRO A 245 -24.22 14.95 -21.85
CA PRO A 245 -25.28 15.83 -21.37
C PRO A 245 -26.59 15.11 -21.04
N ALA A 246 -26.88 13.99 -21.71
CA ALA A 246 -28.05 13.14 -21.42
C ALA A 246 -28.05 12.60 -19.98
N VAL A 247 -26.88 12.31 -19.40
CA VAL A 247 -26.74 11.83 -18.01
C VAL A 247 -27.22 12.87 -17.01
N ARG A 248 -27.19 14.16 -17.36
CA ARG A 248 -27.65 15.26 -16.51
C ARG A 248 -29.12 15.15 -16.11
N GLY A 249 -29.96 14.56 -16.98
CA GLY A 249 -31.38 14.34 -16.72
C GLY A 249 -31.71 13.03 -15.99
N MET A 250 -30.76 12.09 -15.93
CA MET A 250 -30.97 10.74 -15.38
C MET A 250 -30.59 10.62 -13.90
N LEU A 251 -29.73 11.53 -13.41
CA LEU A 251 -29.29 11.56 -12.03
C LEU A 251 -29.49 12.98 -11.47
N PRO A 252 -29.89 13.11 -10.19
CA PRO A 252 -29.82 14.40 -9.52
C PRO A 252 -28.42 15.01 -9.71
N HIS A 253 -28.37 16.31 -9.97
CA HIS A 253 -27.10 17.02 -10.10
C HIS A 253 -26.29 16.85 -8.80
N LEU A 254 -25.30 15.94 -8.78
CA LEU A 254 -24.53 15.67 -7.56
C LEU A 254 -23.84 16.92 -7.00
N GLY A 255 -23.58 17.94 -7.82
CA GLY A 255 -23.03 19.23 -7.37
C GLY A 255 -24.07 20.24 -6.84
N ALA A 256 -25.36 19.95 -7.02
CA ALA A 256 -26.50 20.76 -6.58
C ALA A 256 -27.39 20.02 -5.56
N LEU A 257 -27.01 18.81 -5.14
CA LEU A 257 -27.65 18.14 -4.02
C LEU A 257 -27.38 18.94 -2.74
N GLU A 258 -28.44 19.42 -2.11
CA GLU A 258 -28.40 19.88 -0.72
C GLU A 258 -28.16 18.67 0.20
N ASP A 259 -27.47 18.85 1.34
CA ASP A 259 -27.12 17.75 2.26
C ASP A 259 -28.35 16.98 2.81
N THR A 260 -29.57 17.47 2.60
CA THR A 260 -30.82 17.00 3.21
C THR A 260 -31.82 16.32 2.28
N GLU A 261 -31.65 16.35 0.95
CA GLU A 261 -32.62 15.73 0.03
C GLU A 261 -31.93 14.78 -0.93
N VAL A 262 -32.14 13.49 -0.70
CA VAL A 262 -31.88 12.48 -1.72
C VAL A 262 -33.17 11.73 -2.00
N GLY A 263 -33.89 12.22 -3.01
CA GLY A 263 -35.05 11.54 -3.59
C GLY A 263 -34.71 10.13 -4.08
N GLY A 264 -35.72 9.26 -4.14
CA GLY A 264 -35.65 7.78 -4.13
C GLY A 264 -34.91 7.04 -5.26
N HIS A 265 -33.85 7.58 -5.84
CA HIS A 265 -32.98 6.89 -6.80
C HIS A 265 -31.93 6.02 -6.06
N PRO A 266 -31.82 4.70 -6.32
CA PRO A 266 -30.90 3.79 -5.61
C PRO A 266 -29.42 4.22 -5.60
N LEU A 267 -28.92 4.75 -6.74
CA LEU A 267 -27.56 5.29 -6.82
C LEU A 267 -27.31 6.45 -5.83
N ALA A 268 -28.29 7.33 -5.63
CA ALA A 268 -28.13 8.49 -4.78
C ALA A 268 -28.15 8.09 -3.29
N ALA A 269 -29.02 7.16 -2.90
CA ALA A 269 -29.03 6.59 -1.55
C ALA A 269 -27.70 5.93 -1.18
N GLY A 270 -27.14 5.13 -2.10
CA GLY A 270 -25.81 4.55 -1.89
C GLY A 270 -24.73 5.62 -1.68
N LEU A 271 -24.71 6.65 -2.54
CA LEU A 271 -23.73 7.74 -2.48
C LEU A 271 -23.80 8.49 -1.15
N THR A 272 -25.00 8.75 -0.63
CA THR A 272 -25.22 9.35 0.68
C THR A 272 -24.67 8.49 1.80
N ALA A 273 -25.01 7.20 1.83
CA ALA A 273 -24.50 6.27 2.85
C ALA A 273 -22.96 6.21 2.84
N ALA A 274 -22.36 6.21 1.65
CA ALA A 274 -20.90 6.24 1.53
C ALA A 274 -20.30 7.57 2.05
N MET A 275 -20.98 8.70 1.83
CA MET A 275 -20.55 10.02 2.30
C MET A 275 -20.62 10.12 3.82
N GLU A 276 -21.68 9.55 4.42
CA GLU A 276 -21.84 9.47 5.87
C GLU A 276 -20.72 8.65 6.54
N ASP A 277 -20.37 7.47 6.00
CA ASP A 277 -19.26 6.66 6.52
C ASP A 277 -17.93 7.45 6.49
N VAL A 278 -17.62 8.09 5.36
CA VAL A 278 -16.40 8.88 5.20
C VAL A 278 -16.39 10.11 6.11
N ARG A 279 -17.52 10.81 6.28
CA ARG A 279 -17.65 11.94 7.20
C ARG A 279 -17.49 11.49 8.65
N GLY A 280 -18.04 10.34 9.04
CA GLY A 280 -17.87 9.74 10.36
C GLY A 280 -16.41 9.39 10.66
N ALA A 281 -15.72 8.76 9.70
CA ALA A 281 -14.30 8.47 9.81
C ALA A 281 -13.45 9.75 9.97
N ARG A 282 -13.75 10.79 9.17
CA ARG A 282 -13.10 12.10 9.28
C ARG A 282 -13.34 12.74 10.65
N ALA A 283 -14.59 12.74 11.14
CA ALA A 283 -14.94 13.34 12.42
C ALA A 283 -14.15 12.72 13.58
N ARG A 284 -13.98 11.39 13.57
CA ARG A 284 -13.13 10.69 14.56
C ARG A 284 -11.68 11.19 14.51
N VAL A 285 -11.10 11.30 13.33
CA VAL A 285 -9.72 11.77 13.17
C VAL A 285 -9.56 13.22 13.62
N VAL A 286 -10.50 14.10 13.26
CA VAL A 286 -10.48 15.52 13.68
C VAL A 286 -10.59 15.62 15.20
N ALA A 287 -11.47 14.84 15.83
CA ALA A 287 -11.63 14.81 17.28
C ALA A 287 -10.33 14.38 17.98
N ALA A 288 -9.67 13.32 17.48
CA ALA A 288 -8.39 12.86 18.01
C ALA A 288 -7.29 13.92 17.88
N LEU A 289 -7.19 14.59 16.73
CA LEU A 289 -6.24 15.69 16.51
C LEU A 289 -6.52 16.88 17.45
N GLY A 290 -7.80 17.22 17.68
CA GLY A 290 -8.21 18.35 18.52
C GLY A 290 -7.82 18.22 19.98
N ILE A 291 -7.66 16.99 20.48
CA ILE A 291 -7.22 16.71 21.86
C ILE A 291 -5.73 16.32 21.96
N GLY A 292 -4.97 16.41 20.87
CA GLY A 292 -3.56 16.01 20.84
C GLY A 292 -3.35 14.50 21.01
N HIS A 293 -4.34 13.68 20.68
CA HIS A 293 -4.22 12.23 20.74
C HIS A 293 -3.14 11.74 19.75
N PRO A 294 -2.34 10.71 20.09
CA PRO A 294 -1.36 10.15 19.16
C PRO A 294 -2.00 9.71 17.84
N VAL A 295 -1.32 10.01 16.73
CA VAL A 295 -1.71 9.66 15.36
C VAL A 295 -0.47 9.33 14.51
N PRO A 296 -0.62 8.66 13.36
CA PRO A 296 0.47 8.47 12.42
C PRO A 296 1.08 9.79 11.95
N GLU A 297 2.41 9.82 11.79
CA GLU A 297 3.17 11.03 11.44
C GLU A 297 2.71 11.69 10.13
N SER A 298 2.29 10.88 9.17
CA SER A 298 1.87 11.33 7.83
C SER A 298 0.35 11.47 7.67
N LEU A 299 -0.42 11.38 8.77
CA LEU A 299 -1.85 11.65 8.75
C LEU A 299 -2.09 13.15 8.55
N ARG A 300 -2.93 13.49 7.58
CA ARG A 300 -3.31 14.87 7.25
C ARG A 300 -4.81 14.90 7.03
N VAL A 301 -5.48 15.90 7.59
CA VAL A 301 -6.91 16.13 7.41
C VAL A 301 -7.13 17.57 6.94
N PRO A 302 -7.58 17.77 5.69
CA PRO A 302 -8.09 19.06 5.23
C PRO A 302 -9.14 19.66 6.18
N GLU A 303 -9.10 20.98 6.33
CA GLU A 303 -10.02 21.73 7.21
C GLU A 303 -11.48 21.62 6.76
N ALA A 304 -11.73 21.66 5.45
CA ALA A 304 -13.06 21.49 4.89
C ALA A 304 -13.48 20.01 4.86
N ALA A 305 -14.70 19.73 5.29
CA ALA A 305 -15.31 18.41 5.14
C ALA A 305 -15.67 18.13 3.68
N PRO A 306 -15.74 16.85 3.26
CA PRO A 306 -16.25 16.54 1.94
C PRO A 306 -17.72 16.91 1.81
N VAL A 307 -18.02 17.70 0.78
CA VAL A 307 -19.37 18.15 0.40
C VAL A 307 -19.64 17.86 -1.06
N TRP A 308 -20.92 17.66 -1.38
CA TRP A 308 -21.43 17.35 -2.70
C TRP A 308 -21.10 18.42 -3.74
N GLY A 309 -21.18 19.70 -3.36
CA GLY A 309 -20.82 20.83 -4.24
C GLY A 309 -19.42 20.72 -4.87
N GLY A 310 -18.46 20.06 -4.20
CA GLY A 310 -17.14 19.83 -4.77
C GLY A 310 -17.13 18.93 -6.01
N PHE A 311 -18.12 18.03 -6.15
CA PHE A 311 -18.19 17.05 -7.24
C PHE A 311 -18.51 17.68 -8.59
N GLY A 312 -18.91 18.96 -8.62
CA GLY A 312 -19.09 19.74 -9.85
C GLY A 312 -17.82 19.87 -10.70
N SER A 313 -16.65 19.56 -10.14
CA SER A 313 -15.38 19.53 -10.86
C SER A 313 -14.64 18.20 -10.63
N SER A 314 -13.76 17.82 -11.57
CA SER A 314 -12.97 16.59 -11.47
C SER A 314 -11.91 16.71 -10.37
N GLN A 315 -11.97 15.81 -9.38
CA GLN A 315 -11.04 15.79 -8.24
C GLN A 315 -10.17 14.52 -8.24
N PRO A 316 -9.01 14.51 -8.94
CA PRO A 316 -8.21 13.30 -9.14
C PRO A 316 -7.55 12.74 -7.86
N THR A 317 -7.33 13.57 -6.84
CA THR A 317 -6.69 13.17 -5.57
C THR A 317 -7.71 12.73 -4.51
N ARG A 318 -9.02 12.85 -4.80
CA ARG A 318 -10.07 12.71 -3.78
C ARG A 318 -10.12 11.32 -3.17
N GLN A 319 -10.00 10.25 -3.95
CA GLN A 319 -9.96 8.90 -3.38
C GLN A 319 -8.89 8.76 -2.29
N LYS A 320 -7.67 9.25 -2.55
CA LYS A 320 -6.55 9.14 -1.61
C LYS A 320 -6.86 9.87 -0.31
N GLU A 321 -7.50 11.03 -0.40
CA GLU A 321 -7.96 11.79 0.77
C GLU A 321 -9.01 11.01 1.56
N LEU A 322 -10.09 10.54 0.92
CA LEU A 322 -11.18 9.84 1.59
C LEU A 322 -10.71 8.52 2.25
N THR A 323 -9.85 7.78 1.56
CA THR A 323 -9.24 6.54 2.05
C THR A 323 -8.36 6.80 3.28
N ASN A 324 -7.67 7.95 3.34
CA ASN A 324 -6.88 8.32 4.52
C ASN A 324 -7.75 8.56 5.75
N TYR A 325 -8.98 9.07 5.60
CA TYR A 325 -9.89 9.22 6.74
C TYR A 325 -10.29 7.87 7.32
N GLN A 326 -10.63 6.91 6.46
CA GLN A 326 -11.00 5.56 6.87
C GLN A 326 -9.83 4.85 7.56
N HIS A 327 -8.66 4.82 6.91
CA HIS A 327 -7.47 4.25 7.54
C HIS A 327 -7.11 4.95 8.86
N GLY A 328 -7.33 6.27 8.97
CA GLY A 328 -6.98 7.04 10.15
C GLY A 328 -7.89 6.68 11.32
N SER A 329 -9.18 6.52 11.01
CA SER A 329 -10.18 6.00 11.95
C SER A 329 -9.86 4.57 12.40
N ASP A 330 -9.48 3.69 11.47
CA ASP A 330 -9.12 2.31 11.78
C ASP A 330 -7.83 2.22 12.62
N TRP A 331 -6.82 3.06 12.33
CA TRP A 331 -5.61 3.17 13.15
C TRP A 331 -5.93 3.62 14.57
N LEU A 332 -6.81 4.62 14.73
CA LEU A 332 -7.26 5.10 16.05
C LEU A 332 -7.96 4.00 16.85
N ARG A 333 -8.86 3.23 16.22
CA ARG A 333 -9.52 2.10 16.88
C ARG A 333 -8.51 1.08 17.39
N LEU A 334 -7.53 0.72 16.56
CA LEU A 334 -6.46 -0.20 16.95
C LEU A 334 -5.64 0.37 18.13
N PHE A 335 -5.24 1.63 18.06
CA PHE A 335 -4.43 2.26 19.10
C PHE A 335 -5.18 2.39 20.44
N GLU A 336 -6.45 2.79 20.40
CA GLU A 336 -7.26 2.99 21.60
C GLU A 336 -7.57 1.67 22.32
N GLY A 337 -7.86 0.59 21.57
CA GLY A 337 -8.10 -0.75 22.13
C GLY A 337 -6.85 -1.47 22.60
N ALA A 338 -5.67 -1.03 22.18
CA ALA A 338 -4.40 -1.69 22.43
C ALA A 338 -3.81 -1.47 23.83
N ASN A 339 -3.06 -2.46 24.33
CA ASN A 339 -2.21 -2.32 25.52
C ASN A 339 -0.93 -1.50 25.24
N SER A 340 -0.15 -1.17 26.29
CA SER A 340 1.06 -0.34 26.19
C SER A 340 2.10 -0.88 25.21
N SER A 341 2.32 -2.19 25.16
CA SER A 341 3.29 -2.81 24.24
C SER A 341 2.85 -2.68 22.78
N VAL A 342 1.57 -2.90 22.49
CA VAL A 342 1.00 -2.75 21.15
C VAL A 342 1.00 -1.29 20.72
N ARG A 343 0.64 -0.34 21.61
CA ARG A 343 0.73 1.10 21.34
C ARG A 343 2.18 1.54 21.03
N ALA A 344 3.15 1.07 21.82
CA ALA A 344 4.56 1.38 21.61
C ALA A 344 5.06 0.86 20.25
N ARG A 345 4.69 -0.37 19.89
CA ARG A 345 4.98 -0.95 18.57
C ARG A 345 4.33 -0.13 17.45
N LEU A 346 3.05 0.18 17.57
CA LEU A 346 2.29 0.91 16.55
C LEU A 346 2.85 2.31 16.30
N LEU A 347 3.24 3.05 17.35
CA LEU A 347 3.85 4.38 17.20
C LEU A 347 5.20 4.33 16.50
N SER A 348 6.01 3.31 16.79
CA SER A 348 7.30 3.11 16.10
C SER A 348 7.12 2.71 14.64
N LEU A 349 6.28 1.71 14.35
CA LEU A 349 5.99 1.26 12.98
C LEU A 349 5.38 2.38 12.11
N SER A 350 4.72 3.36 12.73
CA SER A 350 4.12 4.52 12.05
C SER A 350 5.09 5.68 11.82
N ARG A 351 6.40 5.48 12.00
CA ARG A 351 7.44 6.47 11.70
C ARG A 351 7.90 6.37 10.25
N ASP A 352 8.29 7.51 9.70
CA ASP A 352 8.81 7.55 8.34
C ASP A 352 10.02 6.60 8.16
N GLY A 353 9.95 5.76 7.12
CA GLY A 353 10.97 4.77 6.80
C GLY A 353 11.01 3.50 7.66
N ALA A 354 10.24 3.38 8.75
CA ALA A 354 10.34 2.25 9.68
C ALA A 354 10.07 0.89 9.03
N THR A 355 9.07 0.83 8.14
CA THR A 355 8.65 -0.39 7.43
C THR A 355 9.24 -0.50 6.02
N ALA A 356 10.32 0.24 5.71
CA ALA A 356 10.87 0.32 4.35
C ALA A 356 11.26 -1.06 3.78
N HIS A 357 11.70 -1.98 4.65
CA HIS A 357 12.07 -3.35 4.27
C HIS A 357 10.93 -4.12 3.57
N LEU A 358 9.66 -3.77 3.82
CA LEU A 358 8.51 -4.42 3.16
C LEU A 358 8.50 -4.22 1.64
N ASN A 359 9.15 -3.16 1.15
CA ASN A 359 9.24 -2.86 -0.28
C ASN A 359 10.57 -3.32 -0.91
N ALA A 360 11.44 -3.99 -0.13
CA ALA A 360 12.73 -4.47 -0.59
C ALA A 360 12.55 -5.70 -1.49
N LEU A 361 12.81 -5.52 -2.78
CA LEU A 361 12.82 -6.62 -3.73
C LEU A 361 14.14 -7.40 -3.56
N PRO A 362 14.13 -8.73 -3.36
CA PRO A 362 15.34 -9.53 -3.13
C PRO A 362 16.11 -9.79 -4.44
N SER A 363 16.28 -8.78 -5.29
CA SER A 363 17.04 -8.82 -6.56
C SER A 363 18.55 -8.68 -6.37
N ASP A 364 18.99 -8.20 -5.20
CA ASP A 364 20.38 -8.11 -4.78
C ASP A 364 20.52 -8.59 -3.32
N GLY A 365 21.71 -9.05 -2.95
CA GLY A 365 21.98 -9.57 -1.61
C GLY A 365 21.71 -8.57 -0.49
N GLY A 366 21.88 -7.26 -0.74
CA GLY A 366 21.60 -6.21 0.23
C GLY A 366 20.12 -5.98 0.53
N PHE A 367 19.21 -6.60 -0.23
CA PHE A 367 17.76 -6.52 -0.04
C PHE A 367 17.13 -7.86 0.35
N ARG A 368 17.93 -8.92 0.51
CA ARG A 368 17.43 -10.26 0.80
C ARG A 368 17.53 -10.57 2.29
N MET A 369 16.43 -11.06 2.86
CA MET A 369 16.44 -11.72 4.16
C MET A 369 16.52 -13.24 3.98
N ARG A 370 17.07 -13.93 4.97
CA ARG A 370 16.90 -15.37 5.05
C ARG A 370 15.42 -15.70 5.30
N PRO A 371 14.88 -16.83 4.81
CA PRO A 371 13.47 -17.18 4.99
C PRO A 371 13.00 -17.18 6.45
N ASP A 372 13.77 -17.76 7.36
CA ASP A 372 13.52 -17.77 8.80
C ASP A 372 13.45 -16.36 9.38
N ALA A 373 14.40 -15.50 9.00
CA ALA A 373 14.43 -14.12 9.42
C ALA A 373 13.25 -13.30 8.87
N ALA A 374 12.81 -13.56 7.64
CA ALA A 374 11.66 -12.90 7.02
C ALA A 374 10.36 -13.23 7.76
N VAL A 375 10.13 -14.50 8.13
CA VAL A 375 8.98 -14.90 8.96
C VAL A 375 9.02 -14.19 10.31
N ILE A 376 10.16 -14.22 11.01
CA ILE A 376 10.30 -13.58 12.31
C ILE A 376 10.05 -12.06 12.21
N SER A 377 10.58 -11.40 11.17
CA SER A 377 10.33 -9.98 10.94
C SER A 377 8.85 -9.68 10.76
N LEU A 378 8.15 -10.49 9.97
CA LEU A 378 6.71 -10.36 9.76
C LEU A 378 5.92 -10.57 11.06
N CYS A 379 6.25 -11.61 11.84
CA CYS A 379 5.61 -11.89 13.13
C CYS A 379 5.81 -10.74 14.12
N LEU A 380 7.02 -10.19 14.21
CA LEU A 380 7.34 -9.06 15.09
C LEU A 380 6.59 -7.79 14.69
N GLN A 381 6.44 -7.54 13.38
CA GLN A 381 5.66 -6.40 12.88
C GLN A 381 4.17 -6.56 13.20
N LEU A 382 3.59 -7.73 12.89
CA LEU A 382 2.18 -8.01 13.16
C LEU A 382 1.87 -8.15 14.65
N GLY A 383 2.87 -8.47 15.46
CA GLY A 383 2.69 -8.73 16.88
C GLY A 383 2.08 -10.08 17.20
N VAL A 384 2.36 -11.07 16.38
CA VAL A 384 1.88 -12.44 16.58
C VAL A 384 3.00 -13.32 17.08
N SER A 385 2.66 -14.48 17.66
CA SER A 385 3.66 -15.42 18.14
C SER A 385 4.53 -15.90 16.98
N ILE A 386 5.83 -15.97 17.24
CA ILE A 386 6.82 -16.53 16.32
C ILE A 386 6.70 -18.05 16.43
N PRO A 387 6.40 -18.79 15.34
CA PRO A 387 6.15 -20.23 15.38
C PRO A 387 7.26 -21.01 16.10
N LEU A 388 8.51 -20.78 15.69
CA LEU A 388 9.69 -21.41 16.31
C LEU A 388 9.74 -21.15 17.82
N VAL A 389 9.59 -19.91 18.26
CA VAL A 389 9.69 -19.54 19.69
C VAL A 389 8.54 -20.14 20.48
N ARG A 390 7.33 -20.12 19.92
CA ARG A 390 6.15 -20.68 20.60
C ARG A 390 6.29 -22.18 20.82
N GLU A 391 6.76 -22.92 19.82
CA GLU A 391 6.93 -24.37 19.90
C GLU A 391 8.00 -24.74 20.93
N VAL A 392 9.17 -24.10 20.88
CA VAL A 392 10.24 -24.41 21.84
C VAL A 392 9.89 -23.98 23.26
N SER A 393 9.18 -22.87 23.44
CA SER A 393 8.68 -22.47 24.78
C SER A 393 7.61 -23.42 25.32
N ALA A 394 6.88 -24.13 24.46
CA ALA A 394 5.85 -25.08 24.88
C ALA A 394 6.42 -26.46 25.27
N VAL A 395 7.53 -26.88 24.65
CA VAL A 395 8.13 -28.21 24.86
C VAL A 395 9.35 -28.18 25.79
N GLY A 396 10.08 -27.07 25.82
CA GLY A 396 11.28 -26.89 26.64
C GLY A 396 10.98 -26.35 28.05
N THR A 397 12.02 -25.87 28.73
CA THR A 397 11.87 -25.20 30.04
C THR A 397 11.08 -23.88 29.94
N GLY A 398 10.87 -23.37 28.73
CA GLY A 398 10.31 -22.04 28.47
C GLY A 398 11.19 -20.92 29.02
N ARG A 399 12.45 -21.20 29.36
CA ARG A 399 13.39 -20.24 29.96
C ARG A 399 14.63 -20.01 29.10
N CYS A 400 15.02 -18.75 29.04
CA CYS A 400 16.29 -18.28 28.50
C CYS A 400 17.45 -18.68 29.43
N ALA A 401 18.68 -18.70 28.90
CA ALA A 401 19.91 -18.83 29.69
C ALA A 401 20.08 -17.79 30.83
N CYS A 402 19.32 -16.68 30.84
CA CYS A 402 19.29 -15.75 31.98
C CYS A 402 18.38 -16.21 33.14
N GLY A 403 17.54 -17.23 32.92
CA GLY A 403 16.57 -17.75 33.88
C GLY A 403 15.13 -17.26 33.68
N ASP A 404 14.93 -16.19 32.92
CA ASP A 404 13.60 -15.60 32.66
C ASP A 404 12.83 -16.38 31.60
N VAL A 405 11.50 -16.24 31.64
CA VAL A 405 10.58 -16.87 30.70
C VAL A 405 10.67 -16.21 29.32
N VAL A 406 10.68 -17.03 28.27
CA VAL A 406 10.64 -16.59 26.88
C VAL A 406 9.20 -16.56 26.39
N ASP A 407 8.68 -15.37 26.11
CA ASP A 407 7.36 -15.19 25.52
C ASP A 407 7.32 -15.64 24.05
N GLY A 408 6.16 -16.10 23.59
CA GLY A 408 5.97 -16.56 22.21
C GLY A 408 6.17 -15.49 21.15
N PHE A 409 6.22 -14.19 21.49
CA PHE A 409 6.49 -13.09 20.57
C PHE A 409 7.99 -12.80 20.43
N GLY A 410 8.84 -13.45 21.25
CA GLY A 410 10.29 -13.28 21.25
C GLY A 410 10.78 -11.98 21.87
N TYR A 411 9.92 -11.22 22.57
CA TYR A 411 10.27 -9.92 23.15
C TYR A 411 11.38 -10.04 24.20
N HIS A 412 11.38 -11.11 25.00
CA HIS A 412 12.48 -11.39 25.92
C HIS A 412 13.83 -11.43 25.19
N TYR A 413 13.91 -12.12 24.05
CA TYR A 413 15.15 -12.21 23.28
C TYR A 413 15.61 -10.87 22.72
N LEU A 414 14.68 -9.96 22.44
CA LEU A 414 15.01 -8.61 21.98
C LEU A 414 15.61 -7.72 23.08
N ALA A 415 15.21 -7.95 24.33
CA ALA A 415 15.62 -7.16 25.50
C ALA A 415 16.82 -7.76 26.26
N CYS A 416 17.00 -9.08 26.19
CA CYS A 416 17.94 -9.80 27.05
C CYS A 416 19.40 -9.63 26.57
N ASN A 417 20.27 -9.24 27.49
CA ASN A 417 21.69 -9.02 27.22
C ASN A 417 22.55 -10.31 27.22
N ARG A 418 21.95 -11.46 27.55
CA ARG A 418 22.65 -12.76 27.43
C ARG A 418 22.73 -13.18 25.95
N ARG A 419 23.89 -13.76 25.59
CA ARG A 419 24.17 -14.32 24.25
C ARG A 419 24.14 -13.31 23.08
N GLY A 420 24.41 -12.03 23.35
CA GLY A 420 24.88 -11.08 22.32
C GLY A 420 23.87 -10.65 21.24
N MET A 421 22.56 -10.81 21.44
CA MET A 421 21.54 -10.40 20.45
C MET A 421 21.68 -8.94 19.99
N PHE A 422 22.01 -8.04 20.93
CA PHE A 422 22.22 -6.63 20.64
C PHE A 422 23.32 -6.39 19.60
N THR A 423 24.38 -7.19 19.64
CA THR A 423 25.54 -7.09 18.75
C THR A 423 25.19 -7.40 17.30
N TYR A 424 24.38 -8.44 17.04
CA TYR A 424 24.02 -8.82 15.66
C TYR A 424 23.31 -7.69 14.90
N ARG A 425 22.29 -7.09 15.51
CA ARG A 425 21.52 -5.99 14.88
C ARG A 425 22.37 -4.73 14.73
N HIS A 426 23.16 -4.44 15.77
CA HIS A 426 24.06 -3.30 15.80
C HIS A 426 25.05 -3.36 14.64
N ASP A 427 25.77 -4.49 14.52
CA ASP A 427 26.82 -4.67 13.52
C ASP A 427 26.25 -4.64 12.11
N ALA A 428 25.05 -5.20 11.89
CA ALA A 428 24.38 -5.17 10.60
C ALA A 428 23.99 -3.74 10.17
N VAL A 429 23.46 -2.92 11.09
CA VAL A 429 23.17 -1.50 10.81
C VAL A 429 24.47 -0.71 10.58
N GLN A 430 25.49 -0.96 11.40
CA GLN A 430 26.81 -0.35 11.27
C GLN A 430 27.44 -0.68 9.91
N ASP A 431 27.32 -1.92 9.43
CA ASP A 431 27.85 -2.35 8.12
C ASP A 431 27.24 -1.55 6.97
N VAL A 432 25.92 -1.44 6.94
CA VAL A 432 25.21 -0.70 5.89
C VAL A 432 25.53 0.78 5.97
N LEU A 433 25.57 1.37 7.17
CA LEU A 433 25.96 2.77 7.34
C LEU A 433 27.40 3.01 6.90
N TYR A 434 28.33 2.12 7.23
CA TYR A 434 29.72 2.23 6.81
C TYR A 434 29.84 2.20 5.29
N GLU A 435 29.12 1.30 4.62
CA GLU A 435 29.08 1.23 3.15
C GLU A 435 28.51 2.52 2.55
N MET A 436 27.36 2.98 3.04
CA MET A 436 26.70 4.21 2.60
C MET A 436 27.63 5.42 2.75
N LEU A 437 28.18 5.62 3.94
CA LEU A 437 29.02 6.77 4.26
C LEU A 437 30.28 6.80 3.40
N ARG A 438 30.90 5.65 3.09
CA ARG A 438 32.04 5.59 2.16
C ARG A 438 31.68 6.09 0.77
N LYS A 439 30.45 5.85 0.31
CA LYS A 439 29.97 6.33 -1.01
C LYS A 439 29.57 7.81 -0.99
N VAL A 440 29.25 8.35 0.19
CA VAL A 440 28.94 9.79 0.36
C VAL A 440 30.22 10.63 0.56
N PHE A 441 31.13 10.18 1.43
CA PHE A 441 32.30 10.96 1.91
C PHE A 441 33.65 10.49 1.36
N GLY A 442 33.65 9.37 0.62
CA GLY A 442 34.84 8.75 0.09
C GLY A 442 35.45 7.71 1.06
N PRO A 443 36.01 6.61 0.53
CA PRO A 443 36.52 5.48 1.32
C PRO A 443 37.74 5.83 2.20
N ALA A 444 38.52 6.84 1.82
CA ALA A 444 39.67 7.29 2.59
C ALA A 444 39.26 8.01 3.89
N SER A 445 38.12 8.72 3.85
CA SER A 445 37.62 9.58 4.93
C SER A 445 36.85 8.82 6.00
N VAL A 446 36.23 7.69 5.65
CA VAL A 446 35.36 6.94 6.57
C VAL A 446 36.10 5.76 7.16
N LYS A 447 36.19 5.72 8.48
CA LYS A 447 36.86 4.68 9.24
C LYS A 447 35.88 3.95 10.15
N ARG A 448 36.03 2.64 10.25
CA ARG A 448 35.26 1.78 11.14
C ARG A 448 36.16 1.28 12.25
N THR A 449 35.73 1.46 13.50
CA THR A 449 36.27 0.72 14.66
C THR A 449 37.82 0.68 14.66
N HIS A 450 38.50 1.82 14.47
CA HIS A 450 39.94 1.89 14.18
C HIS A 450 40.76 2.45 15.36
N THR A 451 42.02 2.01 15.51
CA THR A 451 42.87 2.37 16.68
C THR A 451 43.19 3.87 16.81
N TYR A 452 43.21 4.61 15.69
CA TYR A 452 43.43 6.07 15.70
C TYR A 452 42.35 6.86 16.45
N HIS A 453 41.22 6.25 16.85
CA HIS A 453 40.19 6.95 17.62
C HIS A 453 40.72 7.55 18.92
N ARG A 454 41.77 6.98 19.52
CA ARG A 454 42.29 7.41 20.83
C ARG A 454 42.77 8.87 20.87
N SER A 455 43.09 9.46 19.71
CA SER A 455 43.53 10.86 19.64
C SER A 455 42.39 11.87 19.78
N TYR A 456 41.14 11.45 19.57
CA TYR A 456 39.96 12.34 19.61
C TYR A 456 38.77 11.78 20.41
N SER A 457 38.78 10.48 20.70
CA SER A 457 37.87 9.79 21.62
C SER A 457 38.71 8.81 22.45
N PRO A 458 39.35 9.30 23.54
CA PRO A 458 40.30 8.50 24.31
C PRO A 458 39.62 7.44 25.18
N ARG A 459 38.38 7.69 25.61
CA ARG A 459 37.63 6.84 26.55
C ARG A 459 36.70 5.84 25.85
N TRP A 460 36.20 6.19 24.67
CA TRP A 460 35.20 5.42 23.95
C TRP A 460 35.69 5.10 22.54
N ARG A 461 35.33 3.93 22.02
CA ARG A 461 35.67 3.52 20.66
C ARG A 461 34.44 3.75 19.79
N PRO A 462 34.47 4.73 18.88
CA PRO A 462 33.37 4.95 17.96
C PRO A 462 33.15 3.77 17.01
N ASP A 463 31.90 3.57 16.62
CA ASP A 463 31.55 2.62 15.59
C ASP A 463 32.07 3.06 14.23
N ILE A 464 31.75 4.30 13.85
CA ILE A 464 32.18 4.90 12.59
C ILE A 464 32.69 6.31 12.86
N THR A 465 33.76 6.70 12.18
CA THR A 465 34.22 8.08 12.15
C THR A 465 34.38 8.55 10.71
N VAL A 466 33.78 9.70 10.39
CA VAL A 466 34.09 10.44 9.16
C VAL A 466 35.13 11.50 9.51
N LEU A 467 36.35 11.28 9.03
CA LEU A 467 37.49 12.17 9.26
C LEU A 467 37.29 13.48 8.51
N ASN A 468 37.69 14.57 9.17
CA ASN A 468 37.63 15.95 8.64
C ASN A 468 36.25 16.36 8.10
N TYR A 469 35.17 15.85 8.71
CA TYR A 469 33.79 16.09 8.30
C TYR A 469 33.44 17.58 8.20
N ASP A 470 33.80 18.36 9.23
CA ASP A 470 33.59 19.82 9.31
C ASP A 470 34.93 20.57 9.25
N GLY A 471 35.82 20.13 8.37
CA GLY A 471 37.16 20.69 8.19
C GLY A 471 38.25 19.95 8.97
N ARG A 472 39.50 20.38 8.78
CA ARG A 472 40.68 19.67 9.30
C ARG A 472 40.62 19.53 10.82
N GLY A 473 40.76 18.30 11.31
CA GLY A 473 40.75 17.98 12.74
C GLY A 473 39.36 17.94 13.39
N ARG A 474 38.28 18.20 12.65
CA ARG A 474 36.91 18.11 13.15
C ARG A 474 36.26 16.87 12.55
N HIS A 475 35.83 15.95 13.39
CA HIS A 475 35.41 14.61 12.96
C HIS A 475 33.94 14.42 13.27
N LEU A 476 33.24 13.66 12.44
CA LEU A 476 31.91 13.17 12.76
C LEU A 476 32.05 11.77 13.36
N ILE A 477 31.66 11.64 14.61
CA ILE A 477 31.64 10.41 15.38
C ILE A 477 30.22 9.86 15.31
N ILE A 478 30.06 8.63 14.84
CA ILE A 478 28.76 7.97 14.74
C ILE A 478 28.80 6.72 15.60
N ASP A 479 27.80 6.59 16.47
CA ASP A 479 27.65 5.49 17.41
C ASP A 479 26.25 4.89 17.23
N VAL A 480 26.17 3.64 16.79
CA VAL A 480 24.90 2.97 16.48
C VAL A 480 24.30 2.47 17.78
N ALA A 481 23.01 2.74 18.00
CA ALA A 481 22.35 2.33 19.22
C ALA A 481 20.95 1.80 18.94
N ILE A 482 20.66 0.62 19.47
CA ILE A 482 19.40 -0.07 19.20
C ILE A 482 18.52 -0.11 20.46
N GLY A 483 17.34 0.48 20.35
CA GLY A 483 16.35 0.51 21.42
C GLY A 483 15.21 -0.50 21.22
N PHE A 484 14.61 -0.99 22.29
CA PHE A 484 13.40 -1.82 22.20
C PHE A 484 12.21 -1.12 22.87
N PRO A 485 11.21 -0.64 22.11
CA PRO A 485 10.11 0.15 22.67
C PRO A 485 9.23 -0.59 23.66
N CYS A 486 9.06 -1.90 23.52
CA CYS A 486 8.27 -2.71 24.44
C CYS A 486 9.08 -3.24 25.63
N ALA A 487 10.35 -2.85 25.80
CA ALA A 487 11.11 -3.24 26.98
C ALA A 487 10.53 -2.56 28.24
N PRO A 488 10.61 -3.20 29.43
CA PRO A 488 10.06 -2.64 30.67
C PRO A 488 10.54 -1.21 30.98
N THR A 489 11.79 -0.89 30.63
CA THR A 489 12.38 0.45 30.83
C THR A 489 11.74 1.55 29.99
N TYR A 490 11.14 1.21 28.84
CA TYR A 490 10.69 2.20 27.85
C TYR A 490 9.18 2.17 27.57
N VAL A 491 8.51 1.04 27.79
CA VAL A 491 7.14 0.79 27.30
C VAL A 491 6.12 1.83 27.75
N GLU A 492 6.19 2.28 29.01
CA GLU A 492 5.26 3.30 29.52
C GLU A 492 5.37 4.63 28.77
N GLY A 493 6.60 5.07 28.47
CA GLY A 493 6.84 6.29 27.70
C GLY A 493 6.59 6.09 26.20
N ALA A 494 7.05 4.95 25.65
CA ALA A 494 6.93 4.62 24.24
C ALA A 494 5.49 4.37 23.79
N ALA A 495 4.60 3.94 24.70
CA ALA A 495 3.17 3.79 24.43
C ALA A 495 2.44 5.14 24.23
N ARG A 496 3.06 6.26 24.61
CA ARG A 496 2.43 7.60 24.62
C ARG A 496 3.14 8.57 23.70
N VAL A 497 4.47 8.48 23.64
CA VAL A 497 5.33 9.42 22.92
C VAL A 497 6.06 8.69 21.79
N PRO A 498 5.82 9.05 20.53
CA PRO A 498 6.58 8.51 19.40
C PRO A 498 8.09 8.71 19.60
N LEU A 499 8.90 7.71 19.21
CA LEU A 499 10.36 7.75 19.33
C LEU A 499 10.90 7.97 20.75
N HIS A 500 10.09 7.75 21.80
CA HIS A 500 10.54 7.88 23.19
C HIS A 500 11.83 7.08 23.46
N THR A 501 11.84 5.82 23.02
CA THR A 501 12.97 4.90 23.18
C THR A 501 14.21 5.39 22.46
N ALA A 502 14.08 5.80 21.19
CA ALA A 502 15.20 6.33 20.42
C ALA A 502 15.79 7.58 21.09
N ALA A 503 14.94 8.52 21.53
CA ALA A 503 15.39 9.72 22.23
C ALA A 503 16.08 9.40 23.57
N ALA A 504 15.61 8.41 24.32
CA ALA A 504 16.26 7.98 25.56
C ALA A 504 17.64 7.37 25.31
N VAL A 505 17.77 6.56 24.26
CA VAL A 505 19.04 5.95 23.86
C VAL A 505 20.02 7.00 23.33
N GLU A 506 19.57 7.97 22.53
CA GLU A 506 20.40 9.09 22.07
C GLU A 506 20.95 9.90 23.25
N ARG A 507 20.10 10.26 24.23
CA ARG A 507 20.54 10.99 25.44
C ARG A 507 21.61 10.22 26.21
N ARG A 508 21.38 8.93 26.47
CA ARG A 508 22.36 8.08 27.16
C ARG A 508 23.70 8.03 26.43
N ASN A 509 23.69 7.96 25.10
CA ASN A 509 24.92 7.99 24.31
C ASN A 509 25.66 9.32 24.42
N VAL A 510 24.95 10.45 24.35
CA VAL A 510 25.55 11.78 24.57
C VAL A 510 26.15 11.90 25.97
N GLU A 511 25.43 11.47 27.00
CA GLU A 511 25.90 11.46 28.39
C GLU A 511 27.15 10.58 28.56
N THR A 512 27.19 9.42 27.89
CA THR A 512 28.32 8.49 27.95
C THR A 512 29.58 9.10 27.33
N TYR A 513 29.46 9.69 26.14
CA TYR A 513 30.59 10.30 25.44
C TYR A 513 31.06 11.61 26.09
N GLY A 514 30.14 12.38 26.68
CA GLY A 514 30.43 13.68 27.27
C GLY A 514 30.75 14.75 26.21
N ASP A 515 31.60 15.70 26.56
CA ASP A 515 32.06 16.72 25.61
C ASP A 515 33.05 16.13 24.61
N VAL A 516 32.67 16.16 23.34
CA VAL A 516 33.47 15.69 22.21
C VAL A 516 34.04 16.83 21.36
N THR A 517 33.92 18.08 21.80
CA THR A 517 34.42 19.26 21.06
C THR A 517 35.90 19.10 20.73
N PRO A 518 36.35 19.41 19.48
CA PRO A 518 35.64 20.05 18.38
C PRO A 518 34.93 19.07 17.41
N HIS A 519 34.76 17.81 17.79
CA HIS A 519 34.08 16.78 17.00
C HIS A 519 32.56 16.87 17.16
N ARG A 520 31.82 16.31 16.21
CA ARG A 520 30.37 16.18 16.26
C ARG A 520 30.02 14.72 16.53
N LEU A 521 29.28 14.45 17.60
CA LEU A 521 28.71 13.13 17.88
C LEU A 521 27.32 13.02 17.26
N VAL A 522 27.04 11.88 16.63
CA VAL A 522 25.71 11.46 16.19
C VAL A 522 25.46 10.05 16.74
N PRO A 523 24.70 9.93 17.84
CA PRO A 523 24.08 8.66 18.20
C PRO A 523 23.07 8.29 17.12
N PHE A 524 23.39 7.29 16.31
CA PHE A 524 22.48 6.74 15.32
C PHE A 524 21.52 5.77 16.02
N ALA A 525 20.47 6.33 16.63
CA ALA A 525 19.46 5.54 17.31
C ALA A 525 18.41 5.01 16.33
N VAL A 526 18.18 3.70 16.36
CA VAL A 526 17.06 3.03 15.70
C VAL A 526 16.42 2.07 16.69
N ASP A 527 15.10 1.98 16.69
CA ASP A 527 14.42 0.97 17.51
C ASP A 527 14.16 -0.32 16.72
N VAL A 528 13.88 -1.42 17.42
CA VAL A 528 13.71 -2.76 16.80
C VAL A 528 12.58 -2.86 15.77
N PHE A 529 11.68 -1.88 15.69
CA PHE A 529 10.61 -1.85 14.70
C PHE A 529 10.91 -0.88 13.54
N GLY A 530 12.09 -0.25 13.55
CA GLY A 530 12.58 0.63 12.48
C GLY A 530 12.44 2.12 12.78
N GLY A 531 11.93 2.50 13.95
CA GLY A 531 11.79 3.90 14.33
C GLY A 531 13.14 4.61 14.48
N LEU A 532 13.47 5.50 13.53
CA LEU A 532 14.72 6.28 13.56
C LEU A 532 14.62 7.49 14.50
N GLY A 533 15.62 7.62 15.37
CA GLY A 533 15.84 8.77 16.24
C GLY A 533 16.09 10.07 15.46
N ALA A 534 16.01 11.20 16.15
CA ALA A 534 16.14 12.52 15.51
C ALA A 534 17.53 12.72 14.90
N GLN A 535 18.58 12.29 15.60
CA GLN A 535 19.96 12.44 15.13
C GLN A 535 20.28 11.46 13.99
N ALA A 536 19.75 10.23 14.05
CA ALA A 536 19.83 9.27 12.95
C ALA A 536 19.18 9.81 11.67
N ARG A 537 17.94 10.32 11.78
CA ARG A 537 17.21 10.92 10.66
C ARG A 537 17.96 12.12 10.08
N GLN A 538 18.49 12.99 10.94
CA GLN A 538 19.27 14.16 10.49
C GLN A 538 20.52 13.74 9.71
N LEU A 539 21.25 12.70 10.14
CA LEU A 539 22.41 12.18 9.40
C LEU A 539 22.03 11.66 8.01
N LEU A 540 20.93 10.90 7.91
CA LEU A 540 20.45 10.41 6.61
C LEU A 540 20.06 11.56 5.68
N GLN A 541 19.37 12.58 6.20
CA GLN A 541 19.02 13.79 5.45
C GLN A 541 20.26 14.60 5.03
N ASP A 542 21.28 14.69 5.88
CA ASP A 542 22.57 15.34 5.55
C ASP A 542 23.24 14.61 4.37
N CYS A 543 23.21 13.26 4.38
CA CYS A 543 23.74 12.43 3.30
C CYS A 543 22.93 12.56 2.01
N GLU A 544 21.60 12.53 2.12
CA GLU A 544 20.66 12.75 1.02
C GLU A 544 20.94 14.09 0.33
N ARG A 545 21.02 15.19 1.09
CA ARG A 545 21.31 16.52 0.55
C ARG A 545 22.66 16.58 -0.15
N ARG A 546 23.71 15.98 0.43
CA ARG A 546 25.04 15.89 -0.19
C ARG A 546 25.03 15.12 -1.52
N ARG A 547 24.18 14.09 -1.62
CA ARG A 547 23.99 13.29 -2.83
C ARG A 547 22.92 13.84 -3.77
N GLN A 548 22.25 14.93 -3.41
CA GLN A 548 21.10 15.49 -4.11
C GLN A 548 19.99 14.46 -4.33
N ASP A 549 19.85 13.51 -3.40
CA ASP A 549 19.00 12.32 -3.45
C ASP A 549 19.21 11.42 -4.69
N ARG A 550 20.34 11.54 -5.38
CA ARG A 550 20.67 10.77 -6.59
C ARG A 550 21.45 9.50 -6.30
N LEU A 551 21.02 8.42 -6.94
CA LEU A 551 21.76 7.17 -7.02
C LEU A 551 23.06 7.38 -7.81
N GLY A 552 24.13 6.70 -7.39
CA GLY A 552 25.36 6.58 -8.17
C GLY A 552 25.56 5.11 -8.57
N PRO A 553 26.59 4.42 -8.06
CA PRO A 553 26.79 2.99 -8.31
C PRO A 553 25.59 2.11 -7.90
N GLU A 554 24.76 2.58 -6.97
CA GLU A 554 23.55 1.89 -6.52
C GLU A 554 22.52 1.68 -7.64
N LEU A 555 22.59 2.46 -8.73
CA LEU A 555 21.66 2.32 -9.85
C LEU A 555 21.69 0.91 -10.47
N ALA A 556 22.81 0.19 -10.36
CA ALA A 556 22.96 -1.16 -10.89
C ALA A 556 22.04 -2.20 -10.21
N THR A 557 21.68 -1.97 -8.95
CA THR A 557 20.86 -2.88 -8.13
C THR A 557 19.55 -2.23 -7.67
N ALA A 558 19.33 -0.96 -8.01
CA ALA A 558 18.12 -0.23 -7.70
C ALA A 558 16.92 -0.77 -8.49
N THR A 559 15.74 -0.70 -7.86
CA THR A 559 14.47 -1.11 -8.48
C THR A 559 13.47 0.04 -8.45
N TRP A 560 12.26 -0.21 -8.94
CA TRP A 560 11.18 0.78 -8.88
C TRP A 560 10.85 1.22 -7.44
N SER A 561 11.16 0.40 -6.43
CA SER A 561 10.91 0.74 -5.02
C SER A 561 12.04 1.54 -4.38
N THR A 562 13.21 1.65 -5.02
CA THR A 562 14.37 2.40 -4.54
C THR A 562 14.88 3.41 -5.58
N PRO A 563 14.04 4.34 -6.08
CA PRO A 563 14.42 5.22 -7.18
C PRO A 563 15.40 6.34 -6.76
N THR A 564 15.66 6.50 -5.46
CA THR A 564 16.47 7.59 -4.90
C THR A 564 17.49 7.11 -3.88
N PHE A 565 18.49 7.95 -3.56
CA PHE A 565 19.49 7.63 -2.54
C PHE A 565 18.83 7.29 -1.19
N ALA A 566 17.90 8.13 -0.74
CA ALA A 566 17.21 7.95 0.54
C ALA A 566 16.39 6.65 0.56
N SER A 567 15.64 6.37 -0.49
CA SER A 567 14.83 5.13 -0.57
C SER A 567 15.71 3.88 -0.65
N TYR A 568 16.82 3.91 -1.38
CA TYR A 568 17.76 2.79 -1.49
C TYR A 568 18.41 2.46 -0.14
N TRP A 569 19.04 3.44 0.50
CA TRP A 569 19.76 3.20 1.76
C TRP A 569 18.82 3.01 2.95
N GLY A 570 17.68 3.70 2.97
CA GLY A 570 16.64 3.49 3.98
C GLY A 570 16.15 2.03 3.97
N GLN A 571 15.87 1.48 2.78
CA GLN A 571 15.50 0.07 2.67
C GLN A 571 16.62 -0.87 3.09
N ARG A 572 17.87 -0.65 2.67
CA ARG A 572 18.99 -1.52 3.07
C ARG A 572 19.25 -1.52 4.57
N ILE A 573 19.14 -0.36 5.23
CA ILE A 573 19.28 -0.27 6.69
C ILE A 573 18.20 -1.12 7.37
N MET A 574 16.94 -0.99 6.92
CA MET A 574 15.84 -1.74 7.52
C MET A 574 15.94 -3.25 7.22
N VAL A 575 16.32 -3.64 6.02
CA VAL A 575 16.55 -5.06 5.68
C VAL A 575 17.65 -5.66 6.54
N ALA A 576 18.78 -4.96 6.69
CA ALA A 576 19.88 -5.44 7.52
C ALA A 576 19.47 -5.56 9.00
N MET A 577 18.75 -4.57 9.54
CA MET A 577 18.27 -4.60 10.92
C MET A 577 17.31 -5.76 11.17
N HIS A 578 16.24 -5.87 10.37
CA HIS A 578 15.21 -6.90 10.54
C HIS A 578 15.75 -8.30 10.21
N GLY A 579 16.60 -8.42 9.19
CA GLY A 579 17.26 -9.68 8.83
C GLY A 579 18.18 -10.18 9.94
N ALA A 580 19.02 -9.31 10.51
CA ALA A 580 19.91 -9.67 11.62
C ALA A 580 19.13 -9.97 12.91
N GLN A 581 18.04 -9.25 13.17
CA GLN A 581 17.14 -9.51 14.28
C GLN A 581 16.52 -10.91 14.18
N GLY A 582 15.97 -11.25 13.02
CA GLY A 582 15.39 -12.56 12.77
C GLY A 582 16.42 -13.69 12.88
N PHE A 583 17.59 -13.51 12.27
CA PHE A 583 18.68 -14.48 12.34
C PHE A 583 19.14 -14.73 13.78
N GLY A 584 19.40 -13.66 14.55
CA GLY A 584 19.83 -13.79 15.94
C GLY A 584 18.76 -14.45 16.81
N LEU A 585 17.49 -14.11 16.61
CA LEU A 585 16.37 -14.69 17.36
C LEU A 585 16.20 -16.17 17.08
N HIS A 586 16.29 -16.56 15.80
CA HIS A 586 16.29 -17.95 15.39
C HIS A 586 17.45 -18.73 16.03
N GLY A 587 18.68 -18.22 15.94
CA GLY A 587 19.85 -18.84 16.54
C GLY A 587 19.72 -19.02 18.06
N ARG A 588 19.28 -17.98 18.77
CA ARG A 588 19.04 -18.05 20.22
C ARG A 588 17.99 -19.08 20.60
N ALA A 589 16.88 -19.14 19.87
CA ALA A 589 15.84 -20.13 20.12
C ALA A 589 16.39 -21.57 20.00
N LEU A 590 17.21 -21.84 18.98
CA LEU A 590 17.84 -23.16 18.82
C LEU A 590 18.89 -23.48 19.87
N GLU A 591 19.67 -22.49 20.33
CA GLU A 591 20.68 -22.74 21.36
C GLU A 591 20.09 -22.86 22.78
N ASP A 592 19.01 -22.13 23.09
CA ASP A 592 18.32 -22.25 24.38
C ASP A 592 17.47 -23.55 24.42
N TYR A 593 17.04 -24.04 23.25
CA TYR A 593 16.26 -25.28 23.09
C TYR A 593 16.76 -26.12 21.90
N PRO A 594 17.88 -26.85 22.07
CA PRO A 594 18.35 -27.77 21.04
C PRO A 594 17.31 -28.88 20.82
N GLN A 595 17.01 -29.16 19.55
CA GLN A 595 16.05 -30.19 19.13
C GLN A 595 16.53 -31.62 19.43
#